data_AF-A0A955B1V6-F1
#
_entry.id   AF-A0A955B1V6-F1
#
_cell.length_a   1.000
_cell.length_b   1.000
_cell.length_c   1.000
_cell.angle_alpha   90.00
_cell.angle_beta   90.00
_cell.angle_gamma   90.00
#
_symmetry.space_group_name_H-M   'P 1'
#
loop_
_entity.id
_entity.type
_entity.pdbx_description
1 polymer ?
#
loop_
_entity_poly.entity_id
_entity_poly.type
_entity_poly.pdbx_seq_one_letter_code
_entity_poly.pdbx_strand_id
1 'polypeptide(L)'
;MNTNAASQPEMPAGDAGYDPARLIQEHQTGVWRYLRALGCDASEADDLTQDTFFFFFWSDFRAYADAATAGYLRRVAYNLLVSNRRRAGKVTA
;
A
#
# COMPACT_ATOMS: atom_id res chain seq x y z
N MET A 1 -7.38 -21.14 -37.41
CA MET A 1 -7.86 -20.33 -36.25
C MET A 1 -7.36 -20.97 -34.97
N ASN A 2 -6.37 -20.40 -34.30
CA ASN A 2 -6.04 -20.73 -32.92
C ASN A 2 -6.13 -19.45 -32.09
N THR A 3 -7.08 -19.43 -31.16
CA THR A 3 -7.35 -18.35 -30.22
C THR A 3 -6.32 -18.39 -29.10
N ASN A 4 -5.22 -17.64 -29.25
CA ASN A 4 -4.28 -17.42 -28.15
C ASN A 4 -4.90 -16.40 -27.20
N ALA A 5 -5.52 -16.89 -26.14
CA ALA A 5 -6.05 -16.09 -25.06
C ALA A 5 -4.88 -15.37 -24.38
N ALA A 6 -5.06 -14.06 -24.21
CA ALA A 6 -4.15 -13.10 -23.60
C ALA A 6 -3.14 -13.71 -22.60
N SER A 7 -1.86 -13.57 -22.93
CA SER A 7 -0.74 -13.67 -22.00
C SER A 7 -0.99 -12.73 -20.83
N GLN A 8 -1.44 -13.28 -19.71
CA GLN A 8 -1.37 -12.61 -18.42
C GLN A 8 0.12 -12.50 -18.05
N PRO A 9 0.62 -11.34 -17.61
CA PRO A 9 1.99 -11.26 -17.11
C PRO A 9 2.08 -12.08 -15.82
N GLU A 10 2.84 -13.17 -15.86
CA GLU A 10 3.25 -13.91 -14.67
C GLU A 10 4.07 -12.95 -13.79
N MET A 11 3.45 -12.50 -12.70
CA MET A 11 4.15 -11.77 -11.64
C MET A 11 5.24 -12.71 -11.08
N PRO A 12 6.49 -12.26 -10.95
CA PRO A 12 7.57 -13.12 -10.48
C PRO A 12 7.21 -13.64 -9.09
N ALA A 13 7.15 -14.97 -8.96
CA ALA A 13 6.99 -15.64 -7.68
C ALA A 13 8.14 -15.21 -6.77
N GLY A 14 7.83 -14.37 -5.79
CA GLY A 14 8.79 -13.88 -4.81
C GLY A 14 9.36 -15.05 -4.01
N ASP A 15 10.66 -15.30 -4.20
CA ASP A 15 11.45 -16.27 -3.47
C ASP A 15 11.66 -15.78 -2.01
N ALA A 16 10.63 -15.93 -1.17
CA ALA A 16 10.69 -15.92 0.31
C ALA A 16 9.27 -15.98 0.91
N GLY A 17 8.77 -17.18 1.26
CA GLY A 17 7.83 -17.48 2.36
C GLY A 17 6.64 -16.56 2.75
N TYR A 18 6.25 -15.58 1.93
CA TYR A 18 5.36 -14.50 2.31
C TYR A 18 4.40 -14.21 1.16
N ASP A 19 3.09 -14.17 1.47
CA ASP A 19 2.02 -13.92 0.51
C ASP A 19 1.57 -12.44 0.58
N PRO A 20 1.91 -11.61 -0.42
CA PRO A 20 1.51 -10.20 -0.45
C PRO A 20 -0.01 -10.02 -0.43
N ALA A 21 -0.77 -10.91 -1.07
CA ALA A 21 -2.22 -10.78 -1.16
C ALA A 21 -2.86 -10.97 0.22
N ARG A 22 -2.35 -11.92 1.01
CA ARG A 22 -2.80 -12.15 2.39
C ARG A 22 -2.54 -10.95 3.29
N LEU A 23 -1.35 -10.35 3.22
CA LEU A 23 -1.03 -9.16 4.03
C LEU A 23 -1.93 -7.97 3.65
N ILE A 24 -2.15 -7.76 2.36
CA ILE A 24 -3.07 -6.70 1.90
C ILE A 24 -4.45 -6.95 2.49
N GLN A 25 -4.99 -8.17 2.35
CA GLN A 25 -6.32 -8.51 2.88
C GLN A 25 -6.44 -8.28 4.39
N GLU A 26 -5.42 -8.65 5.15
CA GLU A 26 -5.41 -8.52 6.62
C GLU A 26 -5.33 -7.05 7.08
N HIS A 27 -4.62 -6.18 6.36
CA HIS A 27 -4.32 -4.83 6.84
C HIS A 27 -4.97 -3.67 6.07
N GLN A 28 -5.44 -3.87 4.83
CA GLN A 28 -5.94 -2.79 3.97
C GLN A 28 -7.06 -1.98 4.63
N THR A 29 -8.03 -2.65 5.26
CA THR A 29 -9.16 -1.97 5.91
C THR A 29 -8.69 -1.14 7.11
N GLY A 30 -7.68 -1.62 7.85
CA GLY A 30 -7.12 -0.91 8.99
C GLY A 30 -6.38 0.36 8.58
N VAL A 31 -5.58 0.28 7.50
CA VAL A 31 -4.87 1.43 6.92
C VAL A 31 -5.87 2.44 6.36
N TRP A 32 -6.84 1.98 5.58
CA TRP A 32 -7.88 2.82 5.00
C TRP A 32 -8.68 3.57 6.07
N ARG A 33 -9.16 2.87 7.10
CA ARG A 33 -9.89 3.49 8.22
C ARG A 33 -9.04 4.52 8.96
N TYR A 34 -7.76 4.23 9.16
CA TYR A 34 -6.83 5.16 9.78
C TYR A 34 -6.70 6.45 8.96
N LEU A 35 -6.53 6.36 7.64
CA LEU A 35 -6.45 7.51 6.75
C LEU A 35 -7.75 8.33 6.74
N ARG A 36 -8.90 7.66 6.72
CA ARG A 36 -10.22 8.32 6.84
C ARG A 36 -10.37 9.07 8.15
N ALA A 37 -9.88 8.51 9.26
CA ALA A 37 -9.88 9.18 10.56
C ALA A 37 -8.94 10.41 10.61
N LEU A 38 -7.91 10.47 9.76
CA LEU A 38 -7.03 11.64 9.59
C LEU A 38 -7.59 12.70 8.63
N GLY A 39 -8.81 12.50 8.13
CA GLY A 39 -9.53 13.45 7.30
C GLY A 39 -9.31 13.30 5.80
N CYS A 40 -8.68 12.21 5.33
CA CYS A 40 -8.67 11.90 3.90
C CYS A 40 -10.09 11.66 3.41
N ASP A 41 -10.43 12.10 2.20
CA ASP A 41 -11.65 11.64 1.54
C ASP A 41 -11.55 10.14 1.15
N ALA A 42 -12.60 9.56 0.58
CA ALA A 42 -12.60 8.13 0.25
C ALA A 42 -11.59 7.80 -0.85
N SER A 43 -11.49 8.64 -1.89
CA SER A 43 -10.57 8.45 -3.01
C SER A 43 -9.13 8.62 -2.56
N GLU A 44 -8.84 9.68 -1.80
CA GLU A 44 -7.50 9.92 -1.27
C GLU A 44 -7.06 8.78 -0.33
N ALA A 45 -7.97 8.25 0.49
CA ALA A 45 -7.67 7.12 1.35
C ALA A 45 -7.41 5.83 0.56
N ASP A 46 -8.13 5.58 -0.53
CA ASP A 46 -7.91 4.43 -1.40
C ASP A 46 -6.53 4.51 -2.07
N ASP A 47 -6.19 5.68 -2.63
CA ASP A 47 -4.90 5.90 -3.30
C ASP A 47 -3.72 5.76 -2.32
N LEU A 48 -3.81 6.40 -1.16
CA LEU A 48 -2.76 6.31 -0.12
C LEU A 48 -2.64 4.90 0.48
N THR A 49 -3.73 4.14 0.54
CA THR A 49 -3.69 2.75 0.98
C THR A 49 -2.91 1.89 -0.02
N GLN A 50 -3.16 2.08 -1.32
CA GLN A 50 -2.42 1.39 -2.37
C GLN A 50 -0.93 1.74 -2.35
N ASP A 51 -0.60 3.04 -2.30
CA ASP A 51 0.78 3.51 -2.23
C ASP A 51 1.51 2.96 -0.98
N THR A 52 0.80 2.87 0.15
CA THR A 52 1.37 2.32 1.39
C THR A 52 1.89 0.89 1.18
N PHE A 53 1.09 0.01 0.57
CA PHE A 53 1.52 -1.35 0.28
C PHE A 53 2.59 -1.39 -0.81
N PHE A 54 2.50 -0.55 -1.83
CA PHE A 54 3.55 -0.43 -2.85
C PHE A 54 4.91 -0.11 -2.23
N PHE A 55 4.98 0.93 -1.39
CA PHE A 55 6.22 1.29 -0.69
C PHE A 55 6.66 0.24 0.31
N PHE A 56 5.71 -0.42 0.99
CA PHE A 56 6.01 -1.50 1.93
C PHE A 56 6.71 -2.68 1.24
N PHE A 57 6.19 -3.15 0.10
CA PHE A 57 6.81 -4.24 -0.67
C PHE A 57 8.11 -3.82 -1.36
N TRP A 58 8.26 -2.54 -1.70
CA TRP A 58 9.49 -2.02 -2.30
C TRP A 58 10.59 -1.78 -1.26
N SER A 59 10.24 -1.56 0.00
CA SER A 59 11.21 -1.53 1.08
C SER A 59 11.72 -2.94 1.35
N ASP A 60 13.04 -3.12 1.44
CA ASP A 60 13.72 -4.39 1.81
C ASP A 60 13.48 -4.75 3.29
N PHE A 61 12.22 -4.62 3.74
CA PHE A 61 11.82 -4.73 5.13
C PHE A 61 11.89 -6.20 5.57
N ARG A 62 13.07 -6.61 6.01
CA ARG A 62 13.36 -7.95 6.53
C ARG A 62 12.92 -8.19 7.98
N ALA A 63 12.10 -7.34 8.59
CA ALA A 63 11.82 -7.37 10.03
C ALA A 63 10.38 -7.81 10.41
N TYR A 64 10.19 -9.13 10.52
CA TYR A 64 9.50 -9.92 11.57
C TYR A 64 8.18 -9.45 12.25
N ALA A 65 7.33 -10.46 12.52
CA ALA A 65 6.24 -10.56 13.50
C ALA A 65 4.97 -9.70 13.26
N ASP A 66 3.87 -10.41 13.02
CA ASP A 66 2.52 -9.95 12.64
C ASP A 66 2.01 -8.69 13.38
N ALA A 67 2.29 -8.56 14.68
CA ALA A 67 1.81 -7.44 15.49
C ALA A 67 2.50 -6.09 15.19
N ALA A 68 3.73 -6.09 14.68
CA ALA A 68 4.47 -4.87 14.36
C ALA A 68 4.05 -4.26 13.00
N THR A 69 3.51 -5.08 12.10
CA THR A 69 3.18 -4.71 10.72
C THR A 69 2.13 -3.62 10.64
N ALA A 70 1.05 -3.72 11.41
CA ALA A 70 -0.03 -2.72 11.40
C ALA A 70 0.46 -1.32 11.86
N GLY A 71 1.35 -1.27 12.85
CA GLY A 71 1.94 -0.02 13.32
C GLY A 71 2.85 0.62 12.27
N TYR A 72 3.66 -0.22 11.61
CA TYR A 72 4.53 0.21 10.54
C TYR A 72 3.75 0.72 9.31
N LEU A 73 2.72 0.00 8.88
CA LEU A 73 1.86 0.42 7.76
C LEU A 73 1.19 1.78 8.03
N ARG A 74 0.70 2.01 9.26
CA ARG A 74 0.14 3.33 9.63
C ARG A 74 1.20 4.44 9.61
N ARG A 75 2.44 4.14 10.03
CA ARG A 75 3.56 5.09 9.96
C ARG A 75 3.87 5.47 8.51
N VAL A 76 3.91 4.49 7.60
CA VAL A 76 4.11 4.72 6.16
C VAL A 76 2.97 5.57 5.59
N ALA A 77 1.72 5.16 5.82
CA ALA A 77 0.52 5.89 5.35
C ALA A 77 0.50 7.36 5.80
N TYR A 78 0.84 7.62 7.07
CA TYR A 78 0.92 8.99 7.59
C TYR A 78 2.00 9.82 6.87
N ASN A 79 3.19 9.25 6.63
CA ASN A 79 4.27 9.96 5.96
C ASN A 79 3.91 10.29 4.50
N LEU A 80 3.19 9.40 3.82
CA LEU A 80 2.68 9.63 2.47
C LEU A 80 1.64 10.75 2.45
N LEU A 81 0.68 10.73 3.39
CA LEU A 81 -0.31 11.80 3.54
C LEU A 81 0.34 13.18 3.75
N VAL A 82 1.30 13.28 4.67
CA VAL A 82 2.04 14.54 4.91
C VAL A 82 2.78 15.00 3.65
N SER A 83 3.39 14.05 2.91
CA SER A 83 4.09 14.34 1.67
C SER A 83 3.15 14.84 0.58
N ASN A 84 1.97 14.23 0.43
CA ASN A 84 0.94 14.65 -0.52
C ASN A 84 0.41 16.04 -0.18
N ARG A 85 0.06 16.31 1.09
CA ARG A 85 -0.39 17.65 1.52
C ARG A 85 0.67 18.73 1.29
N ARG A 86 1.94 18.43 1.58
CA ARG A 86 3.05 19.36 1.31
C ARG A 86 3.24 19.62 -0.18
N ARG A 87 2.99 18.62 -1.04
CA ARG A 87 3.10 18.76 -2.50
C ARG A 87 1.92 19.56 -3.06
N ALA A 88 0.70 19.27 -2.63
CA ALA A 88 -0.50 20.01 -3.04
C ALA A 88 -0.36 21.52 -2.74
N GLY A 89 0.13 21.87 -1.54
CA GLY A 89 0.39 23.27 -1.18
C GLY A 89 1.46 23.98 -2.02
N LYS A 90 2.30 23.25 -2.76
CA LYS A 90 3.30 23.82 -3.69
C LYS A 90 2.78 23.97 -5.13
N VAL A 91 1.74 23.22 -5.51
CA VAL A 91 1.21 23.20 -6.88
C VAL A 91 0.18 24.32 -7.08
N THR A 92 -0.46 24.77 -5.99
CA THR A 92 -1.46 25.86 -6.03
C THR A 92 -0.86 27.26 -5.82
N ALA A 93 0.47 27.38 -5.68
CA ALA A 93 1.17 28.65 -5.42
C ALA A 93 1.83 29.21 -6.69
#